data_AF-A0A5D2ZYN3-F1
#
_entry.id   AF-A0A5D2ZYN3-F1
#
_cell.length_a   1.000
_cell.length_b   1.000
_cell.length_c   1.000
_cell.angle_alpha   90.00
_cell.angle_beta   90.00
_cell.angle_gamma   90.00
#
_symmetry.space_group_name_H-M   'P 1'
#
loop_
_entity.id
_entity.type
_entity.pdbx_description
1 polymer ?
#
loop_
_entity_poly.entity_id
_entity_poly.type
_entity_poly.pdbx_seq_one_letter_code
_entity_poly.pdbx_strand_id
1 'polypeptide(L)'
;MEGQRPSFSNGIIGRWKTAWASRNSVKTFTIAAFFAVAFSLFILSGRQRNLGGSGSCDFPVVFNFGDSNSDTGGKSAAFHRIPLPNGNTFFQKPSGRYCNGELIIDFIAEKLGLPHLSAYLDSIDTNFRHGANFATGGSTIQRLDARMFKIGYSPISLDIQLSQFEQFKERINELYKEGVSSNIKSKLPRPEDFSQALYTVDIGQNDLDCALKSMTEKQAIESVPGIINQFAQAVKRLHNQGARTFWIHNTGPIGCLPFEVLDYPQQHENVDQNGCLRSLNEIAHEFNRQLKDSVIQLRMQFPDAALT
;
A
#
# COMPACT_ATOMS: atom_id res chain seq x y z
N MET A 1 115.04 -20.04 17.72
CA MET A 1 115.63 -19.49 16.49
C MET A 1 114.56 -18.66 15.79
N GLU A 2 114.98 -17.64 15.04
CA GLU A 2 114.18 -16.70 14.24
C GLU A 2 113.00 -17.36 13.49
N GLY A 3 111.93 -16.71 13.08
CA GLY A 3 111.65 -15.30 12.81
C GLY A 3 110.68 -15.23 11.61
N GLN A 4 110.15 -14.02 11.35
CA GLN A 4 109.53 -13.53 10.11
C GLN A 4 108.06 -13.88 9.76
N ARG A 5 107.32 -12.79 9.47
CA ARG A 5 106.06 -12.63 8.68
C ARG A 5 106.32 -12.96 7.18
N PRO A 6 105.35 -13.06 6.22
CA PRO A 6 104.08 -12.28 6.11
C PRO A 6 102.87 -12.87 5.31
N SER A 7 101.81 -12.03 5.19
CA SER A 7 100.94 -11.79 4.01
C SER A 7 99.57 -12.53 3.80
N PHE A 8 98.53 -11.69 3.64
CA PHE A 8 97.16 -11.77 3.04
C PHE A 8 96.81 -12.98 2.11
N SER A 9 95.56 -13.47 1.95
CA SER A 9 94.28 -12.77 1.72
C SER A 9 93.03 -13.71 1.76
N ASN A 10 91.84 -13.11 1.97
CA ASN A 10 90.47 -13.40 1.48
C ASN A 10 89.86 -14.82 1.40
N GLY A 11 88.64 -14.97 1.96
CA GLY A 11 87.57 -15.75 1.32
C GLY A 11 86.51 -16.41 2.23
N ILE A 12 85.27 -15.91 2.11
CA ILE A 12 83.97 -16.61 2.29
C ILE A 12 83.35 -16.63 3.71
N ILE A 13 82.55 -15.60 3.99
CA ILE A 13 81.36 -15.68 4.88
C ILE A 13 80.15 -15.30 4.03
N GLY A 14 79.26 -16.25 3.76
CA GLY A 14 78.07 -15.96 2.96
C GLY A 14 77.11 -17.13 2.85
N ARG A 15 76.54 -17.61 3.97
CA ARG A 15 75.39 -18.53 3.90
C ARG A 15 74.53 -18.68 5.15
N TRP A 16 74.16 -17.61 5.86
CA TRP A 16 73.22 -17.71 7.01
C TRP A 16 72.27 -16.52 7.23
N LYS A 17 71.97 -15.70 6.21
CA LYS A 17 71.07 -14.53 6.38
C LYS A 17 69.70 -14.62 5.70
N THR A 18 69.37 -15.69 4.96
CA THR A 18 68.12 -15.73 4.16
C THR A 18 66.95 -16.49 4.80
N ALA A 19 67.13 -17.23 5.89
CA ALA A 19 66.04 -17.99 6.53
C ALA A 19 65.33 -17.25 7.68
N TRP A 20 65.94 -16.19 8.24
CA TRP A 20 65.36 -15.47 9.38
C TRP A 20 64.45 -14.30 8.96
N ALA A 21 64.68 -13.72 7.78
CA ALA A 21 63.86 -12.62 7.25
C ALA A 21 62.47 -13.08 6.74
N SER A 22 62.34 -14.31 6.20
CA SER A 22 61.06 -14.78 5.66
C SER A 22 60.04 -15.17 6.74
N ARG A 23 60.49 -15.68 7.90
CA ARG A 23 59.60 -16.05 9.01
C ARG A 23 58.91 -14.86 9.67
N ASN A 24 59.57 -13.70 9.73
CA ASN A 24 58.96 -12.50 10.29
C ASN A 24 57.95 -11.87 9.32
N SER A 25 58.27 -11.80 8.02
CA SER A 25 57.32 -11.30 7.00
C SER A 25 56.07 -12.17 6.87
N VAL A 26 56.20 -13.50 6.89
CA VAL A 26 55.01 -14.38 6.80
C VAL A 26 54.10 -14.20 8.02
N LYS A 27 54.68 -14.04 9.23
CA LYS A 27 53.91 -13.77 10.45
C LYS A 27 53.18 -12.43 10.41
N THR A 28 53.83 -11.36 9.95
CA THR A 28 53.16 -10.05 9.80
C THR A 28 52.08 -10.08 8.73
N PHE A 29 52.29 -10.77 7.61
CA PHE A 29 51.26 -10.95 6.59
C PHE A 29 50.05 -11.75 7.10
N THR A 30 50.25 -12.82 7.87
CA THR A 30 49.13 -13.57 8.47
C THR A 30 48.37 -12.76 9.50
N ILE A 31 49.05 -11.94 10.32
CA ILE A 31 48.41 -11.09 11.31
C ILE A 31 47.61 -9.97 10.63
N ALA A 32 48.19 -9.31 9.62
CA ALA A 32 47.52 -8.27 8.85
C ALA A 32 46.30 -8.82 8.08
N ALA A 33 46.41 -10.02 7.50
CA ALA A 33 45.28 -10.69 6.84
C ALA A 33 44.17 -11.05 7.84
N PHE A 34 44.53 -11.49 9.05
CA PHE A 34 43.55 -11.79 10.10
C PHE A 34 42.81 -10.52 10.56
N PHE A 35 43.52 -9.40 10.74
CA PHE A 35 42.90 -8.11 11.06
C PHE A 35 42.07 -7.55 9.91
N ALA A 36 42.49 -7.72 8.66
CA ALA A 36 41.71 -7.30 7.50
C ALA A 36 40.40 -8.10 7.37
N VAL A 37 40.45 -9.43 7.54
CA VAL A 37 39.25 -10.29 7.53
C VAL A 37 38.35 -9.99 8.73
N ALA A 38 38.91 -9.79 9.92
CA ALA A 38 38.15 -9.39 11.10
C ALA A 38 37.48 -8.01 10.93
N PHE A 39 38.17 -7.05 10.29
CA PHE A 39 37.62 -5.73 9.98
C PHE A 39 36.55 -5.77 8.89
N SER A 40 36.72 -6.60 7.85
CA SER A 40 35.68 -6.86 6.83
C SER A 40 34.45 -7.53 7.44
N LEU A 41 34.64 -8.50 8.34
CA LEU A 41 33.55 -9.10 9.12
C LEU A 41 32.90 -8.07 10.05
N PHE A 42 33.66 -7.17 10.68
CA PHE A 42 33.12 -6.10 11.52
C PHE A 42 32.30 -5.06 10.72
N ILE A 43 32.69 -4.74 9.48
CA ILE A 43 31.91 -3.88 8.58
C ILE A 43 30.65 -4.61 8.08
N LEU A 44 30.69 -5.93 7.87
CA LEU A 44 29.53 -6.74 7.53
C LEU A 44 28.56 -6.91 8.72
N SER A 45 29.07 -7.02 9.94
CA SER A 45 28.30 -7.02 11.19
C SER A 45 27.73 -5.64 11.54
N GLY A 46 28.44 -4.57 11.18
CA GLY A 46 28.04 -3.17 11.41
C GLY A 46 27.00 -2.64 10.42
N ARG A 47 26.54 -3.47 9.49
CA ARG A 47 25.39 -3.19 8.62
C ARG A 47 24.23 -4.15 8.87
N GLN A 48 24.04 -4.60 10.10
CA GLN A 48 22.67 -4.80 10.56
C GLN A 48 22.02 -3.42 10.57
N ARG A 49 21.24 -3.12 9.53
CA ARG A 49 20.10 -2.23 9.75
C ARG A 49 19.39 -2.84 10.94
N ASN A 50 19.41 -2.15 12.08
CA ASN A 50 18.33 -2.26 13.03
C ASN A 50 17.07 -1.92 12.23
N LEU A 51 16.46 -2.93 11.60
CA LEU A 51 15.02 -2.99 11.50
C LEU A 51 14.60 -2.97 12.95
N GLY A 52 14.31 -1.75 13.44
CA GLY A 52 13.84 -1.53 14.80
C GLY A 52 12.81 -2.60 15.09
N GLY A 53 12.99 -3.29 16.22
CA GLY A 53 12.11 -4.38 16.64
C GLY A 53 10.66 -3.95 16.51
N SER A 54 9.78 -4.92 16.20
CA SER A 54 8.34 -4.75 15.96
C SER A 54 7.80 -3.47 16.61
N GLY A 55 7.88 -2.36 15.88
CA GLY A 55 7.13 -1.18 16.24
C GLY A 55 5.69 -1.67 16.17
N SER A 56 4.95 -1.50 17.26
CA SER A 56 3.51 -1.71 17.19
C SER A 56 2.99 -1.00 15.93
N CYS A 57 2.16 -1.70 15.16
CA CYS A 57 1.50 -1.16 13.99
C CYS A 57 0.43 -0.17 14.47
N ASP A 58 0.88 0.94 15.06
CA ASP A 58 0.04 1.91 15.75
C ASP A 58 -0.30 3.05 14.80
N PHE A 59 -1.53 3.00 14.28
CA PHE A 59 -2.12 4.11 13.55
C PHE A 59 -3.20 4.76 14.43
N PRO A 60 -3.13 6.08 14.72
CA PRO A 60 -4.15 6.74 15.51
C PRO A 60 -5.48 6.89 14.74
N VAL A 61 -5.41 6.90 13.41
CA VAL A 61 -6.55 7.10 12.51
C VAL A 61 -6.37 6.31 11.20
N VAL A 62 -7.49 5.93 10.58
CA VAL A 62 -7.53 5.32 9.24
C VAL A 62 -8.40 6.16 8.31
N PHE A 63 -7.88 6.52 7.14
CA PHE A 63 -8.66 7.14 6.07
C PHE A 63 -8.84 6.12 4.94
N ASN A 64 -10.09 5.75 4.67
CA ASN A 64 -10.41 4.73 3.66
C ASN A 64 -11.01 5.38 2.40
N PHE A 65 -10.56 4.91 1.25
CA PHE A 65 -11.05 5.26 -0.08
C PHE A 65 -11.38 3.98 -0.81
N GLY A 66 -12.41 3.98 -1.64
CA GLY A 66 -12.77 2.75 -2.31
C GLY A 66 -14.15 2.68 -2.89
N ASP A 67 -14.60 1.45 -3.11
CA ASP A 67 -15.93 1.13 -3.59
C ASP A 67 -16.77 0.34 -2.57
N SER A 68 -17.68 -0.50 -3.05
CA SER A 68 -18.59 -1.31 -2.24
C SER A 68 -17.88 -2.27 -1.28
N ASN A 69 -16.66 -2.70 -1.58
CA ASN A 69 -15.90 -3.63 -0.73
C ASN A 69 -15.51 -3.02 0.62
N SER A 70 -15.42 -1.69 0.68
CA SER A 70 -15.07 -0.96 1.89
C SER A 70 -16.07 0.13 2.27
N ASP A 71 -17.19 0.31 1.55
CA ASP A 71 -18.22 1.31 1.84
C ASP A 71 -18.99 1.03 3.15
N THR A 72 -18.72 1.83 4.19
CA THR A 72 -19.38 1.73 5.51
C THR A 72 -20.74 2.45 5.60
N GLY A 73 -21.27 2.98 4.49
CA GLY A 73 -22.55 3.70 4.46
C GLY A 73 -22.60 4.93 3.55
N GLY A 74 -21.50 5.27 2.85
CA GLY A 74 -21.36 6.42 1.97
C GLY A 74 -22.39 6.45 0.85
N LYS A 75 -22.58 5.34 0.11
CA LYS A 75 -23.65 5.27 -0.92
C LYS A 75 -25.05 5.40 -0.31
N SER A 76 -25.25 4.76 0.85
CA SER A 76 -26.53 4.81 1.55
C SER A 76 -26.89 6.24 2.00
N ALA A 77 -25.92 7.00 2.50
CA ALA A 77 -26.09 8.38 2.94
C ALA A 77 -26.27 9.35 1.77
N ALA A 78 -25.59 9.12 0.64
CA ALA A 78 -25.65 9.98 -0.53
C ALA A 78 -26.96 9.89 -1.32
N PHE A 79 -27.57 8.69 -1.41
CA PHE A 79 -28.67 8.44 -2.35
C PHE A 79 -29.91 7.88 -1.68
N HIS A 80 -29.84 6.64 -1.22
CA HIS A 80 -30.97 5.95 -0.65
C HIS A 80 -30.48 4.84 0.28
N ARG A 81 -31.30 4.53 1.29
CA ARG A 81 -30.99 3.46 2.23
C ARG A 81 -30.79 2.14 1.49
N ILE A 82 -29.67 1.46 1.76
CA ILE A 82 -29.46 0.10 1.28
C ILE A 82 -30.33 -0.85 2.13
N PRO A 83 -31.24 -1.64 1.54
CA PRO A 83 -32.18 -2.47 2.29
C PRO A 83 -31.56 -3.78 2.79
N LEU A 84 -32.32 -4.55 3.56
CA LEU A 84 -32.01 -5.95 3.86
C LEU A 84 -31.79 -6.75 2.56
N PRO A 85 -30.94 -7.79 2.54
CA PRO A 85 -30.31 -8.45 3.69
C PRO A 85 -29.03 -7.77 4.21
N ASN A 86 -28.66 -6.61 3.68
CA ASN A 86 -27.44 -5.94 4.09
C ASN A 86 -27.45 -5.54 5.58
N GLY A 87 -26.44 -5.96 6.33
CA GLY A 87 -26.32 -5.79 7.77
C GLY A 87 -27.13 -6.77 8.65
N ASN A 88 -27.83 -7.75 8.09
CA ASN A 88 -28.71 -8.62 8.87
C ASN A 88 -27.99 -9.60 9.83
N THR A 89 -26.76 -10.03 9.56
CA THR A 89 -26.06 -11.02 10.40
C THR A 89 -25.35 -10.39 11.59
N PHE A 90 -24.74 -9.22 11.39
CA PHE A 90 -23.97 -8.52 12.43
C PHE A 90 -24.75 -7.36 13.06
N PHE A 91 -25.25 -6.43 12.24
CA PHE A 91 -25.92 -5.22 12.72
C PHE A 91 -27.40 -5.43 13.05
N GLN A 92 -27.99 -6.55 12.62
CA GLN A 92 -29.41 -6.91 12.79
C GLN A 92 -30.39 -5.86 12.24
N LYS A 93 -29.92 -5.03 11.30
CA LYS A 93 -30.69 -3.97 10.62
C LYS A 93 -29.99 -3.57 9.32
N PRO A 94 -30.68 -2.89 8.39
CA PRO A 94 -30.02 -2.29 7.23
C PRO A 94 -28.88 -1.37 7.68
N SER A 95 -27.64 -1.78 7.37
CA SER A 95 -26.41 -1.11 7.81
C SER A 95 -25.92 -0.03 6.84
N GLY A 96 -26.47 0.02 5.61
CA GLY A 96 -25.96 0.90 4.56
C GLY A 96 -24.74 0.36 3.81
N ARG A 97 -24.31 -0.87 4.10
CA ARG A 97 -23.14 -1.54 3.52
C ARG A 97 -23.57 -2.52 2.43
N TYR A 98 -22.71 -2.87 1.48
CA TYR A 98 -22.96 -3.97 0.52
C TYR A 98 -22.51 -5.34 1.06
N CYS A 99 -22.88 -5.62 2.30
CA CYS A 99 -22.54 -6.86 3.01
C CYS A 99 -23.63 -7.17 4.03
N ASN A 100 -23.84 -8.45 4.36
CA ASN A 100 -24.73 -8.86 5.43
C ASN A 100 -24.19 -8.53 6.84
N GLY A 101 -22.91 -8.14 6.95
CA GLY A 101 -22.28 -7.74 8.20
C GLY A 101 -21.08 -6.82 7.98
N GLU A 102 -19.98 -7.18 8.61
CA GLU A 102 -18.72 -6.43 8.59
C GLU A 102 -18.01 -6.53 7.24
N LEU A 103 -17.18 -5.53 6.96
CA LEU A 103 -16.32 -5.39 5.79
C LEU A 103 -14.86 -5.61 6.18
N ILE A 104 -13.98 -5.82 5.19
CA ILE A 104 -12.54 -5.97 5.43
C ILE A 104 -11.98 -4.77 6.23
N ILE A 105 -12.46 -3.56 5.95
CA ILE A 105 -12.01 -2.35 6.66
C ILE A 105 -12.35 -2.35 8.16
N ASP A 106 -13.45 -3.01 8.58
CA ASP A 106 -13.79 -3.13 9.99
C ASP A 106 -12.80 -4.04 10.71
N PHE A 107 -12.48 -5.19 10.11
CA PHE A 107 -11.47 -6.11 10.66
C PHE A 107 -10.09 -5.45 10.72
N ILE A 108 -9.73 -4.60 9.76
CA ILE A 108 -8.51 -3.79 9.82
C ILE A 108 -8.55 -2.84 11.02
N ALA A 109 -9.64 -2.07 11.18
CA ALA A 109 -9.79 -1.14 12.31
C ALA A 109 -9.69 -1.86 13.66
N GLU A 110 -10.37 -3.00 13.82
CA GLU A 110 -10.33 -3.81 15.04
C GLU A 110 -8.94 -4.32 15.36
N LYS A 111 -8.18 -4.78 14.35
CA LYS A 111 -6.80 -5.23 14.55
C LYS A 111 -5.85 -4.11 14.95
N LEU A 112 -6.17 -2.87 14.59
CA LEU A 112 -5.48 -1.66 15.02
C LEU A 112 -6.01 -1.12 16.37
N GLY A 113 -7.00 -1.76 16.97
CA GLY A 113 -7.63 -1.29 18.22
C GLY A 113 -8.49 -0.03 18.04
N LEU A 114 -8.97 0.23 16.82
CA LEU A 114 -9.80 1.38 16.46
C LEU A 114 -11.27 0.97 16.33
N PRO A 115 -12.23 1.90 16.54
CA PRO A 115 -13.64 1.65 16.24
C PRO A 115 -13.88 1.56 14.73
N HIS A 116 -15.01 0.96 14.33
CA HIS A 116 -15.47 0.95 12.93
C HIS A 116 -15.58 2.40 12.38
N LEU A 117 -15.15 2.59 11.14
CA LEU A 117 -15.11 3.92 10.52
C LEU A 117 -16.50 4.43 10.14
N SER A 118 -16.80 5.65 10.54
CA SER A 118 -17.98 6.38 10.04
C SER A 118 -17.80 6.76 8.56
N ALA A 119 -18.85 6.60 7.77
CA ALA A 119 -18.88 7.11 6.41
C ALA A 119 -18.85 8.64 6.42
N TYR A 120 -18.02 9.24 5.57
CA TYR A 120 -17.83 10.69 5.47
C TYR A 120 -19.15 11.43 5.20
N LEU A 121 -20.02 10.84 4.39
CA LEU A 121 -21.29 11.43 3.96
C LEU A 121 -22.43 11.22 4.96
N ASP A 122 -22.23 10.43 6.01
CA ASP A 122 -23.27 10.21 7.00
C ASP A 122 -23.41 11.42 7.93
N SER A 123 -24.65 11.78 8.25
CA SER A 123 -25.00 12.99 9.00
C SER A 123 -25.45 12.70 10.43
N ILE A 124 -25.76 11.44 10.75
CA ILE A 124 -26.36 11.05 12.03
C ILE A 124 -25.31 10.34 12.87
N ASP A 125 -24.99 10.92 14.04
CA ASP A 125 -24.11 10.34 15.06
C ASP A 125 -22.73 9.88 14.57
N THR A 126 -22.17 10.58 13.59
CA THR A 126 -20.84 10.29 13.08
C THR A 126 -19.75 10.65 14.08
N ASN A 127 -18.70 9.83 14.11
CA ASN A 127 -17.51 10.07 14.90
C ASN A 127 -16.28 9.81 14.03
N PHE A 128 -15.56 10.89 13.73
CA PHE A 128 -14.37 10.85 12.89
C PHE A 128 -13.07 10.88 13.70
N ARG A 129 -13.12 10.75 15.03
CA ARG A 129 -11.94 10.84 15.90
C ARG A 129 -10.79 9.92 15.46
N HIS A 130 -11.15 8.74 14.96
CA HIS A 130 -10.23 7.69 14.49
C HIS A 130 -10.21 7.55 12.96
N GLY A 131 -10.62 8.59 12.25
CA GLY A 131 -10.62 8.63 10.79
C GLY A 131 -12.00 8.55 10.18
N ALA A 132 -12.05 8.52 8.86
CA ALA A 132 -13.27 8.62 8.07
C ALA A 132 -13.19 7.73 6.84
N ASN A 133 -14.34 7.25 6.39
CA ASN A 133 -14.46 6.44 5.20
C ASN A 133 -15.11 7.21 4.05
N PHE A 134 -14.37 7.42 2.97
CA PHE A 134 -14.81 8.13 1.77
C PHE A 134 -15.29 7.18 0.66
N ALA A 135 -15.20 5.86 0.85
CA ALA A 135 -15.63 4.88 -0.14
C ALA A 135 -17.14 4.95 -0.39
N THR A 136 -17.56 4.70 -1.63
CA THR A 136 -18.98 4.57 -1.98
C THR A 136 -19.21 3.41 -2.95
N GLY A 137 -20.27 2.64 -2.77
CA GLY A 137 -20.55 1.47 -3.59
C GLY A 137 -20.65 1.76 -5.09
N GLY A 138 -19.92 1.01 -5.92
CA GLY A 138 -19.88 1.22 -7.36
C GLY A 138 -19.03 2.42 -7.81
N SER A 139 -18.16 2.94 -6.93
CA SER A 139 -17.15 3.94 -7.31
C SER A 139 -16.10 3.36 -8.23
N THR A 140 -15.64 4.20 -9.15
CA THR A 140 -14.54 3.94 -10.08
C THR A 140 -13.36 4.87 -9.81
N ILE A 141 -12.18 4.48 -10.28
CA ILE A 141 -10.99 5.35 -10.31
C ILE A 141 -11.26 6.52 -11.24
N GLN A 142 -11.77 6.24 -12.44
CA GLN A 142 -12.10 7.27 -13.42
C GLN A 142 -13.47 7.88 -13.17
N ARG A 143 -13.68 9.13 -13.60
CA ARG A 143 -15.03 9.71 -13.64
C ARG A 143 -15.88 9.00 -14.69
N LEU A 144 -17.14 8.80 -14.33
CA LEU A 144 -18.12 8.16 -15.20
C LEU A 144 -18.90 9.19 -16.01
N ASP A 145 -19.36 8.75 -17.19
CA ASP A 145 -20.35 9.50 -17.95
C ASP A 145 -21.76 9.32 -17.36
N ALA A 146 -22.71 10.12 -17.86
CA ALA A 146 -24.10 10.07 -17.40
C ALA A 146 -24.80 8.75 -17.73
N ARG A 147 -24.31 7.97 -18.71
CA ARG A 147 -24.88 6.67 -19.06
C ARG A 147 -24.53 5.64 -17.98
N MET A 148 -23.28 5.61 -17.54
CA MET A 148 -22.81 4.68 -16.52
C MET A 148 -23.44 4.97 -15.16
N PHE A 149 -23.64 6.25 -14.80
CA PHE A 149 -24.41 6.60 -13.61
C PHE A 149 -25.85 6.05 -13.65
N LYS A 150 -26.53 6.15 -14.81
CA LYS A 150 -27.92 5.66 -14.97
C LYS A 150 -28.07 4.15 -14.77
N ILE A 151 -27.02 3.37 -15.00
CA ILE A 151 -27.04 1.91 -14.81
C ILE A 151 -26.56 1.47 -13.42
N GLY A 152 -26.28 2.41 -12.50
CA GLY A 152 -26.15 2.13 -11.07
C GLY A 152 -24.76 2.35 -10.44
N TYR A 153 -23.75 2.74 -11.23
CA TYR A 153 -22.44 3.12 -10.71
C TYR A 153 -22.49 4.45 -9.95
N SER A 154 -21.52 4.67 -9.07
CA SER A 154 -21.47 5.89 -8.25
C SER A 154 -20.91 7.07 -9.05
N PRO A 155 -21.51 8.28 -8.97
CA PRO A 155 -20.89 9.49 -9.51
C PRO A 155 -19.77 10.02 -8.60
N ILE A 156 -19.53 9.37 -7.46
CA ILE A 156 -18.48 9.70 -6.50
C ILE A 156 -17.27 8.82 -6.84
N SER A 157 -16.54 9.18 -7.90
CA SER A 157 -15.27 8.54 -8.28
C SER A 157 -14.15 8.85 -7.29
N LEU A 158 -13.02 8.16 -7.41
CA LEU A 158 -11.86 8.31 -6.52
C LEU A 158 -11.43 9.78 -6.36
N ASP A 159 -11.38 10.54 -7.44
CA ASP A 159 -10.97 11.95 -7.39
C ASP A 159 -11.96 12.83 -6.60
N ILE A 160 -13.25 12.46 -6.56
CA ILE A 160 -14.28 13.11 -5.76
C ILE A 160 -14.10 12.73 -4.29
N GLN A 161 -13.83 11.45 -3.99
CA GLN A 161 -13.48 11.00 -2.64
C GLN A 161 -12.25 11.74 -2.10
N LEU A 162 -11.25 11.99 -2.95
CA LEU A 162 -10.08 12.79 -2.59
C LEU A 162 -10.43 14.25 -2.33
N SER A 163 -11.32 14.84 -3.13
CA SER A 163 -11.81 16.21 -2.91
C SER A 163 -12.58 16.31 -1.59
N GLN A 164 -13.37 15.29 -1.24
CA GLN A 164 -14.06 15.17 0.05
C GLN A 164 -13.06 15.07 1.21
N PHE A 165 -11.99 14.30 1.07
CA PHE A 165 -10.92 14.21 2.06
C PHE A 165 -10.19 15.54 2.24
N GLU A 166 -9.83 16.23 1.14
CA GLU A 166 -9.13 17.50 1.20
C GLU A 166 -9.95 18.56 1.93
N GLN A 167 -11.22 18.74 1.58
CA GLN A 167 -12.09 19.69 2.27
C GLN A 167 -12.32 19.28 3.73
N PHE A 168 -12.41 17.97 4.03
CA PHE A 168 -12.55 17.48 5.39
C PHE A 168 -11.34 17.88 6.24
N LYS A 169 -10.14 17.61 5.73
CA LYS A 169 -8.87 17.97 6.38
C LYS A 169 -8.73 19.49 6.55
N GLU A 170 -9.03 20.26 5.52
CA GLU A 170 -8.94 21.73 5.55
C GLU A 170 -9.85 22.32 6.62
N ARG A 171 -11.13 21.94 6.62
CA ARG A 171 -12.12 22.44 7.58
C ARG A 171 -11.81 22.01 9.01
N ILE A 172 -11.24 20.82 9.23
CA ILE A 172 -10.74 20.43 10.55
C ILE A 172 -9.61 21.36 10.98
N ASN A 173 -8.63 21.62 10.12
CA ASN A 173 -7.51 22.50 10.48
C ASN A 173 -7.98 23.93 10.78
N GLU A 174 -8.98 24.44 10.07
CA GLU A 174 -9.63 25.73 10.36
C GLU A 174 -10.26 25.74 11.76
N LEU A 175 -11.10 24.74 12.06
CA LEU A 175 -11.74 24.61 13.38
C LEU A 175 -10.71 24.58 14.53
N TYR A 176 -9.59 23.87 14.34
CA TYR A 176 -8.53 23.84 15.35
C TYR A 176 -7.85 25.20 15.53
N LYS A 177 -7.65 25.98 14.46
CA LYS A 177 -7.11 27.35 14.53
C LYS A 177 -8.07 28.32 15.21
N GLU A 178 -9.37 28.16 15.01
CA GLU A 178 -10.43 29.00 15.61
C GLU A 178 -10.72 28.67 17.08
N GLY A 179 -10.07 27.65 17.65
CA GLY A 179 -10.26 27.29 19.05
C GLY A 179 -11.53 26.48 19.30
N VAL A 180 -11.87 25.56 18.39
CA VAL A 180 -13.04 24.67 18.51
C VAL A 180 -13.15 23.99 19.89
N SER A 181 -14.39 23.87 20.36
CA SER A 181 -14.74 23.36 21.68
C SER A 181 -14.37 21.88 21.87
N SER A 182 -14.15 21.48 23.13
CA SER A 182 -13.69 20.13 23.50
C SER A 182 -14.62 19.01 23.04
N ASN A 183 -15.94 19.24 23.08
CA ASN A 183 -16.94 18.29 22.59
C ASN A 183 -16.76 17.99 21.09
N ILE A 184 -16.51 18.99 20.26
CA ILE A 184 -16.28 18.80 18.82
C ILE A 184 -14.91 18.16 18.58
N LYS A 185 -13.86 18.61 19.28
CA LYS A 185 -12.52 17.99 19.22
C LYS A 185 -12.54 16.50 19.51
N SER A 186 -13.40 16.06 20.44
CA SER A 186 -13.52 14.64 20.80
C SER A 186 -14.01 13.74 19.66
N LYS A 187 -14.62 14.32 18.62
CA LYS A 187 -15.16 13.61 17.45
C LYS A 187 -14.36 13.82 16.15
N LEU A 188 -13.27 14.57 16.19
CA LEU A 188 -12.47 14.91 15.01
C LEU A 188 -11.03 14.37 15.13
N PRO A 189 -10.37 14.01 14.02
CA PRO A 189 -8.93 13.79 14.00
C PRO A 189 -8.19 15.06 14.42
N ARG A 190 -7.02 14.89 15.04
CA ARG A 190 -6.11 15.99 15.32
C ARG A 190 -5.31 16.32 14.05
N PRO A 191 -4.85 17.57 13.85
CA PRO A 191 -4.04 17.94 12.68
C PRO A 191 -2.80 17.06 12.46
N GLU A 192 -2.15 16.62 13.53
CA GLU A 192 -0.99 15.72 13.48
C GLU A 192 -1.34 14.25 13.16
N ASP A 193 -2.61 13.85 13.31
CA ASP A 193 -3.05 12.48 13.01
C ASP A 193 -3.01 12.21 11.50
N PHE A 194 -3.17 13.23 10.64
CA PHE A 194 -3.17 13.06 9.19
C PHE A 194 -1.84 12.53 8.64
N SER A 195 -0.69 12.97 9.16
CA SER A 195 0.61 12.44 8.71
C SER A 195 0.97 11.08 9.30
N GLN A 196 0.25 10.65 10.33
CA GLN A 196 0.42 9.37 11.03
C GLN A 196 -0.64 8.35 10.64
N ALA A 197 -1.55 8.69 9.72
CA ALA A 197 -2.68 7.84 9.35
C ALA A 197 -2.27 6.67 8.44
N LEU A 198 -3.06 5.60 8.51
CA LEU A 198 -3.11 4.58 7.46
C LEU A 198 -4.14 4.99 6.39
N TYR A 199 -3.70 5.06 5.15
CA TYR A 199 -4.52 5.35 3.99
C TYR A 199 -4.82 4.06 3.25
N THR A 200 -6.06 3.58 3.31
CA THR A 200 -6.49 2.35 2.65
C THR A 200 -7.19 2.69 1.34
N VAL A 201 -6.90 1.92 0.28
CA VAL A 201 -7.52 2.11 -1.03
C VAL A 201 -7.93 0.76 -1.62
N ASP A 202 -9.23 0.52 -1.79
CA ASP A 202 -9.79 -0.67 -2.44
C ASP A 202 -10.76 -0.25 -3.54
N ILE A 203 -10.26 -0.18 -4.78
CA ILE A 203 -10.97 0.36 -5.93
C ILE A 203 -10.36 -0.15 -7.24
N GLY A 204 -11.17 -0.13 -8.30
CA GLY A 204 -10.75 -0.42 -9.68
C GLY A 204 -11.56 -1.55 -10.32
N GLN A 205 -12.20 -2.40 -9.50
CA GLN A 205 -13.04 -3.48 -10.01
C GLN A 205 -14.20 -2.96 -10.87
N ASN A 206 -14.83 -1.88 -10.40
CA ASN A 206 -15.92 -1.22 -11.11
C ASN A 206 -15.47 -0.57 -12.42
N ASP A 207 -14.22 -0.13 -12.55
CA ASP A 207 -13.70 0.40 -13.83
C ASP A 207 -13.66 -0.71 -14.89
N LEU A 208 -13.27 -1.93 -14.50
CA LEU A 208 -13.22 -3.09 -15.40
C LEU A 208 -14.62 -3.58 -15.79
N ASP A 209 -15.51 -3.76 -14.81
CA ASP A 209 -16.91 -4.15 -15.04
C ASP A 209 -17.63 -3.09 -15.90
N CYS A 210 -17.44 -1.79 -15.60
CA CYS A 210 -17.98 -0.70 -16.41
C CYS A 210 -17.48 -0.72 -17.86
N ALA A 211 -16.20 -1.01 -18.09
CA ALA A 211 -15.66 -1.15 -19.44
C ALA A 211 -16.36 -2.29 -20.18
N LEU A 212 -16.55 -3.45 -19.54
CA LEU A 212 -17.20 -4.63 -20.12
C LEU A 212 -18.67 -4.41 -20.51
N LYS A 213 -19.37 -3.44 -19.88
CA LYS A 213 -20.75 -3.07 -20.30
C LYS A 213 -20.83 -2.37 -21.65
N SER A 214 -19.70 -1.94 -22.25
CA SER A 214 -19.72 -1.18 -23.50
C SER A 214 -18.56 -1.46 -24.47
N MET A 215 -17.56 -2.23 -24.05
CA MET A 215 -16.33 -2.49 -24.79
C MET A 215 -16.11 -3.99 -24.95
N THR A 216 -15.29 -4.36 -25.93
CA THR A 216 -14.73 -5.72 -26.03
C THR A 216 -13.70 -5.95 -24.91
N GLU A 217 -13.43 -7.21 -24.57
CA GLU A 217 -12.39 -7.57 -23.60
C GLU A 217 -11.02 -6.97 -23.95
N LYS A 218 -10.66 -6.96 -25.24
CA LYS A 218 -9.42 -6.34 -25.73
C LYS A 218 -9.39 -4.84 -25.43
N GLN A 219 -10.47 -4.13 -25.72
CA GLN A 219 -10.57 -2.69 -25.43
C GLN A 219 -10.56 -2.40 -23.93
N ALA A 220 -11.17 -3.27 -23.11
CA ALA A 220 -11.09 -3.17 -21.66
C ALA A 220 -9.65 -3.30 -21.16
N ILE A 221 -8.86 -4.25 -21.68
CA ILE A 221 -7.42 -4.38 -21.41
C ILE A 221 -6.66 -3.12 -21.84
N GLU A 222 -6.93 -2.61 -23.04
CA GLU A 222 -6.28 -1.40 -23.58
C GLU A 222 -6.59 -0.14 -22.75
N SER A 223 -7.67 -0.15 -21.95
CA SER A 223 -8.03 0.96 -21.06
C SER A 223 -7.26 0.98 -19.73
N VAL A 224 -6.70 -0.16 -19.31
CA VAL A 224 -6.02 -0.34 -18.00
C VAL A 224 -4.92 0.69 -17.75
N PRO A 225 -4.02 1.01 -18.70
CA PRO A 225 -2.98 2.01 -18.47
C PRO A 225 -3.53 3.38 -18.07
N GLY A 226 -4.66 3.79 -18.66
CA GLY A 226 -5.35 5.05 -18.33
C GLY A 226 -5.93 5.03 -16.91
N ILE A 227 -6.54 3.91 -16.50
CA ILE A 227 -7.06 3.70 -15.14
C ILE A 227 -5.92 3.80 -14.13
N ILE A 228 -4.84 3.05 -14.34
CA ILE A 228 -3.69 2.99 -13.43
C ILE A 228 -2.96 4.34 -13.33
N ASN A 229 -2.86 5.09 -14.44
CA ASN A 229 -2.31 6.44 -14.38
C ASN A 229 -3.15 7.37 -13.50
N GLN A 230 -4.47 7.34 -13.60
CA GLN A 230 -5.34 8.15 -12.72
C GLN A 230 -5.24 7.72 -11.26
N PHE A 231 -5.18 6.41 -10.99
CA PHE A 231 -4.90 5.90 -9.65
C PHE A 231 -3.57 6.44 -9.09
N ALA A 232 -2.50 6.39 -9.88
CA ALA A 232 -1.21 6.93 -9.48
C ALA A 232 -1.28 8.43 -9.17
N GLN A 233 -2.03 9.21 -9.94
CA GLN A 233 -2.26 10.64 -9.64
C GLN A 233 -3.03 10.84 -8.32
N ALA A 234 -4.01 9.98 -8.02
CA ALA A 234 -4.73 10.02 -6.74
C ALA A 234 -3.78 9.77 -5.56
N VAL A 235 -2.90 8.76 -5.64
CA VAL A 235 -1.89 8.50 -4.60
C VAL A 235 -0.93 9.68 -4.44
N LYS A 236 -0.47 10.27 -5.56
CA LYS A 236 0.37 11.49 -5.53
C LYS A 236 -0.33 12.65 -4.85
N ARG A 237 -1.62 12.85 -5.13
CA ARG A 237 -2.44 13.90 -4.50
C ARG A 237 -2.57 13.67 -2.99
N LEU A 238 -2.86 12.45 -2.54
CA LEU A 238 -2.87 12.12 -1.11
C LEU A 238 -1.51 12.34 -0.44
N HIS A 239 -0.41 11.94 -1.09
CA HIS A 239 0.95 12.18 -0.58
C HIS A 239 1.26 13.66 -0.41
N ASN A 240 0.87 14.50 -1.39
CA ASN A 240 0.95 15.95 -1.30
C ASN A 240 0.10 16.51 -0.15
N GLN A 241 -0.98 15.83 0.21
CA GLN A 241 -1.80 16.11 1.40
C GLN A 241 -1.23 15.51 2.69
N GLY A 242 0.03 15.09 2.72
CA GLY A 242 0.71 14.62 3.93
C GLY A 242 0.51 13.13 4.23
N ALA A 243 -0.15 12.36 3.36
CA ALA A 243 -0.27 10.91 3.55
C ALA A 243 1.10 10.24 3.43
N ARG A 244 1.39 9.30 4.35
CA ARG A 244 2.70 8.63 4.41
C ARG A 244 2.65 7.11 4.45
N THR A 245 1.54 6.52 4.88
CA THR A 245 1.38 5.07 4.89
C THR A 245 0.16 4.67 4.12
N PHE A 246 0.34 3.91 3.05
CA PHE A 246 -0.70 3.46 2.15
C PHE A 246 -0.81 1.93 2.18
N TRP A 247 -2.03 1.44 2.18
CA TRP A 247 -2.38 0.04 1.98
C TRP A 247 -3.28 -0.04 0.75
N ILE A 248 -2.76 -0.62 -0.32
CA ILE A 248 -3.42 -0.61 -1.64
C ILE A 248 -3.87 -2.04 -1.96
N HIS A 249 -5.18 -2.22 -2.06
CA HIS A 249 -5.76 -3.49 -2.48
C HIS A 249 -5.64 -3.66 -3.99
N ASN A 250 -5.39 -4.89 -4.40
CA ASN A 250 -5.59 -5.33 -5.77
C ASN A 250 -7.08 -5.65 -6.00
N THR A 251 -7.51 -5.79 -7.25
CA THR A 251 -8.89 -6.24 -7.53
C THR A 251 -9.00 -7.75 -7.47
N GLY A 252 -10.18 -8.24 -7.07
CA GLY A 252 -10.53 -9.66 -7.10
C GLY A 252 -10.77 -10.20 -8.52
N PRO A 253 -10.97 -11.53 -8.65
CA PRO A 253 -11.25 -12.17 -9.93
C PRO A 253 -12.67 -11.83 -10.40
N ILE A 254 -12.80 -10.86 -11.31
CA ILE A 254 -14.10 -10.35 -11.77
C ILE A 254 -14.93 -11.41 -12.51
N GLY A 255 -14.29 -12.36 -13.19
CA GLY A 255 -14.96 -13.46 -13.87
C GLY A 255 -15.62 -14.47 -12.91
N CYS A 256 -15.38 -14.36 -11.61
CA CYS A 256 -16.04 -15.15 -10.58
C CYS A 256 -17.27 -14.46 -9.97
N LEU A 257 -17.58 -13.23 -10.37
CA LEU A 257 -18.75 -12.52 -9.84
C LEU A 257 -20.03 -13.22 -10.34
N PRO A 258 -21.00 -13.52 -9.45
CA PRO A 258 -22.19 -14.26 -9.85
C PRO A 258 -22.97 -13.62 -11.00
N PHE A 259 -23.03 -12.28 -11.06
CA PHE A 259 -23.71 -11.59 -12.14
C PHE A 259 -22.97 -11.71 -13.49
N GLU A 260 -21.64 -11.73 -13.51
CA GLU A 260 -20.89 -11.95 -14.75
C GLU A 260 -21.09 -13.37 -15.27
N VAL A 261 -21.09 -14.37 -14.38
CA VAL A 261 -21.36 -15.76 -14.75
C VAL A 261 -22.78 -15.93 -15.32
N LEU A 262 -23.75 -15.14 -14.83
CA LEU A 262 -25.13 -15.16 -15.33
C LEU A 262 -25.31 -14.39 -16.64
N ASP A 263 -24.66 -13.24 -16.80
CA ASP A 263 -24.76 -12.36 -17.96
C ASP A 263 -23.99 -12.91 -19.18
N TYR A 264 -22.95 -13.73 -18.94
CA TYR A 264 -22.15 -14.40 -19.97
C TYR A 264 -22.32 -15.93 -19.89
N PRO A 265 -23.52 -16.48 -20.13
CA PRO A 265 -23.78 -17.90 -19.93
C PRO A 265 -22.97 -18.77 -20.91
N GLN A 266 -22.02 -19.51 -20.33
CA GLN A 266 -21.39 -20.73 -20.85
C GLN A 266 -20.89 -20.70 -22.30
N GLN A 267 -19.85 -19.91 -22.56
CA GLN A 267 -18.82 -20.36 -23.49
C GLN A 267 -18.04 -21.48 -22.77
N HIS A 268 -18.43 -22.75 -22.96
CA HIS A 268 -17.84 -23.91 -22.25
C HIS A 268 -16.30 -23.96 -22.27
N GLU A 269 -15.65 -23.30 -23.23
CA GLU A 269 -14.20 -23.22 -23.36
C GLU A 269 -13.54 -22.07 -22.56
N ASN A 270 -14.32 -21.06 -22.16
CA ASN A 270 -13.85 -19.84 -21.48
C ASN A 270 -14.10 -19.85 -19.96
N VAL A 271 -14.32 -21.02 -19.36
CA VAL A 271 -14.41 -21.17 -17.90
C VAL A 271 -13.17 -21.86 -17.34
N ASP A 272 -12.76 -21.50 -16.12
CA ASP A 272 -11.73 -22.21 -15.38
C ASP A 272 -12.31 -23.38 -14.57
N GLN A 273 -11.45 -24.09 -13.83
CA GLN A 273 -11.84 -25.24 -13.01
C GLN A 273 -12.82 -24.91 -11.86
N ASN A 274 -12.98 -23.62 -11.52
CA ASN A 274 -13.90 -23.13 -10.50
C ASN A 274 -15.20 -22.59 -11.10
N GLY A 275 -15.35 -22.61 -12.42
CA GLY A 275 -16.50 -22.06 -13.13
C GLY A 275 -16.44 -20.55 -13.36
N CYS A 276 -15.29 -19.90 -13.13
CA CYS A 276 -15.12 -18.48 -13.39
C CYS A 276 -14.74 -18.24 -14.85
N LEU A 277 -15.18 -17.10 -15.41
CA LEU A 277 -14.84 -16.70 -16.78
C LEU A 277 -13.35 -16.31 -16.87
N ARG A 278 -12.58 -17.09 -17.63
CA ARG A 278 -11.12 -16.94 -17.73
C ARG A 278 -10.75 -15.60 -18.35
N SER A 279 -11.38 -15.24 -19.47
CA SER A 279 -11.08 -13.99 -20.16
C SER A 279 -11.28 -12.76 -19.29
N LEU A 280 -12.34 -12.71 -18.48
CA LEU A 280 -12.57 -11.58 -17.57
C LEU A 280 -11.55 -11.55 -16.44
N ASN A 281 -11.15 -12.72 -15.91
CA ASN A 281 -10.07 -12.80 -14.94
C ASN A 281 -8.71 -12.36 -15.50
N GLU A 282 -8.44 -12.55 -16.80
CA GLU A 282 -7.23 -12.03 -17.46
C GLU A 282 -7.17 -10.50 -17.42
N ILE A 283 -8.31 -9.81 -17.55
CA ILE A 283 -8.40 -8.34 -17.43
C ILE A 283 -8.04 -7.91 -16.00
N ALA A 284 -8.59 -8.58 -14.98
CA ALA A 284 -8.27 -8.33 -13.58
C ALA A 284 -6.77 -8.59 -13.28
N HIS A 285 -6.19 -9.65 -13.87
CA HIS A 285 -4.77 -9.94 -13.74
C HIS A 285 -3.90 -8.84 -14.36
N GLU A 286 -4.26 -8.34 -15.55
CA GLU A 286 -3.52 -7.27 -16.20
C GLU A 286 -3.60 -5.96 -15.42
N PHE A 287 -4.78 -5.63 -14.88
CA PHE A 287 -4.94 -4.51 -13.96
C PHE A 287 -4.03 -4.65 -12.73
N ASN A 288 -4.06 -5.81 -12.07
CA ASN A 288 -3.26 -6.06 -10.87
C ASN A 288 -1.75 -6.03 -11.14
N ARG A 289 -1.32 -6.50 -12.32
CA ARG A 289 0.08 -6.43 -12.76
C ARG A 289 0.53 -4.98 -12.92
N GLN A 290 -0.24 -4.18 -13.65
CA GLN A 290 0.09 -2.76 -13.87
C GLN A 290 -0.02 -1.93 -12.58
N LEU A 291 -1.00 -2.22 -11.71
CA LEU A 291 -1.11 -1.60 -10.39
C LEU A 291 0.13 -1.84 -9.55
N LYS A 292 0.59 -3.10 -9.49
CA LYS A 292 1.83 -3.47 -8.77
C LYS A 292 3.04 -2.73 -9.32
N ASP A 293 3.20 -2.67 -10.64
CA ASP A 293 4.29 -1.94 -11.28
C ASP A 293 4.23 -0.45 -10.94
N SER A 294 3.04 0.15 -10.98
CA SER A 294 2.80 1.55 -10.61
C SER A 294 3.13 1.84 -9.13
N VAL A 295 2.73 0.96 -8.21
CA VAL A 295 3.06 1.06 -6.78
C VAL A 295 4.58 1.00 -6.57
N ILE A 296 5.30 0.14 -7.30
CA ILE A 296 6.77 0.09 -7.25
C ILE A 296 7.38 1.42 -7.71
N GLN A 297 6.86 2.03 -8.78
CA GLN A 297 7.33 3.34 -9.24
C GLN A 297 7.05 4.44 -8.20
N LEU A 298 5.85 4.45 -7.61
CA LEU A 298 5.47 5.41 -6.57
C LEU A 298 6.36 5.28 -5.32
N ARG A 299 6.73 4.06 -4.91
CA ARG A 299 7.70 3.84 -3.81
C ARG A 299 9.07 4.46 -4.11
N MET A 300 9.54 4.37 -5.35
CA MET A 300 10.80 5.01 -5.75
C MET A 300 10.70 6.53 -5.79
N GLN A 301 9.53 7.05 -6.18
CA GLN A 301 9.26 8.48 -6.25
C GLN A 301 9.10 9.11 -4.85
N PHE A 302 8.56 8.36 -3.89
CA PHE A 302 8.22 8.81 -2.54
C PHE A 302 8.97 8.00 -1.47
N PRO A 303 10.29 8.23 -1.30
CA PRO A 303 11.09 7.50 -0.33
C PRO A 303 10.71 7.78 1.13
N ASP A 304 9.92 8.84 1.37
CA ASP A 304 9.37 9.19 2.69
C ASP A 304 8.02 8.52 3.00
N ALA A 305 7.47 7.73 2.06
CA ALA A 305 6.20 7.04 2.23
C ALA A 305 6.35 5.51 2.13
N ALA A 306 5.56 4.79 2.92
CA ALA A 306 5.37 3.36 2.82
C ALA A 306 4.10 3.09 2.01
N LEU A 307 4.23 2.53 0.82
CA LEU A 307 3.10 2.01 0.06
C LEU A 307 3.17 0.49 0.17
N THR A 308 2.09 -0.20 0.54
CA THR A 308 2.04 -1.67 0.61
C THR A 308 1.06 -2.19 -0.41
#